data_AF-A0A2H1EG16-F1
#
_entry.id   AF-A0A2H1EG16-F1
#
_cell.length_a   1.000
_cell.length_b   1.000
_cell.length_c   1.000
_cell.angle_alpha   90.00
_cell.angle_beta   90.00
_cell.angle_gamma   90.00
#
_symmetry.space_group_name_H-M   'P 1'
#
loop_
_entity.id
_entity.type
_entity.pdbx_description
1 polymer ?
#
loop_
_entity_poly.entity_id
_entity_poly.type
_entity_poly.pdbx_seq_one_letter_code
_entity_poly.pdbx_strand_id
1 'polypeptide(L)'
;MIYFVTTMVAYRTSMQIVRDLLTVTEESGMNGINVTSLLTKANLSHSRLSKFIDNLTGAGLMNRIEFDGKNTFVITTKGKQYLETYERFQSLADSFGLDL
;
A
#
# COMPACT_ATOMS: atom_id res chain seq x y z
N MET A 1 -29.89 15.54 22.74
CA MET A 1 -29.02 14.36 22.91
C MET A 1 -28.49 13.97 21.55
N ILE A 2 -27.33 14.53 21.19
CA ILE A 2 -26.73 14.38 19.87
C ILE A 2 -25.82 13.15 19.98
N TYR A 3 -26.22 12.03 19.36
CA TYR A 3 -25.37 10.84 19.31
C TYR A 3 -24.23 11.12 18.33
N PHE A 4 -23.03 11.31 18.86
CA PHE A 4 -21.81 11.24 18.09
C PHE A 4 -21.64 9.76 17.69
N VAL A 5 -22.04 9.41 16.47
CA VAL A 5 -21.67 8.13 15.88
C VAL A 5 -20.16 8.17 15.73
N THR A 6 -19.46 7.51 16.64
CA THR A 6 -18.02 7.29 16.50
C THR A 6 -17.90 6.25 15.41
N THR A 7 -17.60 6.69 14.18
CA THR A 7 -17.22 5.78 13.10
C THR A 7 -16.02 4.98 13.59
N MET A 8 -16.26 3.73 13.97
CA MET A 8 -15.20 2.79 14.30
C MET A 8 -14.40 2.62 13.01
N VAL A 9 -13.25 3.30 12.90
CA VAL A 9 -12.35 3.11 11.77
C VAL A 9 -11.92 1.65 11.85
N ALA A 10 -12.46 0.82 10.96
CA ALA A 10 -12.09 -0.57 10.86
C ALA A 10 -10.57 -0.66 10.70
N TYR A 11 -9.93 -1.53 11.48
CA TYR A 11 -8.49 -1.75 11.36
C TYR A 11 -8.19 -2.23 9.95
N ARG A 12 -7.29 -1.53 9.25
CA ARG A 12 -6.91 -1.94 7.91
C ARG A 12 -6.30 -3.34 7.91
N THR A 13 -6.79 -4.19 7.01
CA THR A 13 -6.22 -5.52 6.80
C THR A 13 -4.84 -5.41 6.16
N SER A 14 -4.04 -6.47 6.27
CA SER A 14 -2.71 -6.48 5.63
C SER A 14 -2.80 -6.30 4.11
N MET A 15 -3.88 -6.80 3.48
CA MET A 15 -4.10 -6.65 2.04
C MET A 15 -4.41 -5.20 1.66
N GLN A 16 -5.25 -4.51 2.43
CA GLN A 16 -5.52 -3.08 2.24
C GLN A 16 -4.24 -2.25 2.40
N ILE A 17 -3.39 -2.57 3.38
CA ILE A 17 -2.09 -1.91 3.57
C ILE A 17 -1.16 -2.13 2.37
N VAL A 18 -1.09 -3.36 1.85
CA VAL A 18 -0.28 -3.66 0.66
C VAL A 18 -0.79 -2.89 -0.55
N ARG A 19 -2.11 -2.84 -0.76
CA ARG A 19 -2.73 -2.03 -1.82
C ARG A 19 -2.31 -0.57 -1.67
N ASP A 20 -2.50 0.04 -0.50
CA ASP A 20 -2.16 1.45 -0.24
C ASP A 20 -0.68 1.75 -0.58
N LEU A 21 0.23 0.88 -0.14
CA LEU A 21 1.67 1.06 -0.38
C LEU A 21 2.02 0.96 -1.87
N LEU A 22 1.47 -0.02 -2.57
CA LEU A 22 1.72 -0.21 -4.00
C LEU A 22 1.12 0.93 -4.82
N THR A 23 -0.11 1.38 -4.51
CA THR A 23 -0.76 2.52 -5.17
C THR A 23 0.07 3.79 -5.01
N VAL A 24 0.49 4.12 -3.78
CA VAL A 24 1.34 5.30 -3.52
C VAL A 24 2.67 5.21 -4.27
N THR A 25 3.25 4.02 -4.36
CA THR A 25 4.52 3.79 -5.06
C THR A 25 4.34 3.93 -6.57
N GLU A 26 3.21 3.48 -7.13
CA GLU A 26 2.86 3.66 -8.54
C GLU A 26 2.64 5.13 -8.90
N GLU A 27 1.87 5.86 -8.10
CA GLU A 27 1.58 7.29 -8.28
C GLU A 27 2.84 8.16 -8.25
N SER A 28 3.89 7.70 -7.56
CA SER A 28 5.17 8.40 -7.45
C SER A 28 6.03 8.28 -8.72
N GLY A 29 5.63 7.42 -9.67
CA GLY A 29 6.26 7.31 -10.99
C GLY A 29 7.71 6.81 -10.95
N MET A 30 8.48 7.18 -11.96
CA MET A 30 9.82 6.63 -12.21
C MET A 30 10.88 7.07 -11.18
N ASN A 31 10.68 8.22 -10.54
CA ASN A 31 11.59 8.72 -9.50
C ASN A 31 11.43 7.95 -8.18
N GLY A 32 10.31 7.22 -8.05
CA GLY A 32 9.95 6.46 -6.88
C GLY A 32 9.62 7.33 -5.67
N ILE A 33 9.40 6.67 -4.55
CA ILE A 33 9.06 7.30 -3.27
C ILE A 33 10.06 6.90 -2.19
N ASN A 34 10.50 7.85 -1.36
CA ASN A 34 11.38 7.55 -0.23
C ASN A 34 10.59 6.96 0.96
N VAL A 35 11.29 6.29 1.88
CA VAL A 35 10.69 5.68 3.09
C VAL A 35 9.88 6.70 3.91
N THR A 36 10.39 7.91 4.09
CA THR A 36 9.74 8.95 4.90
C THR A 36 8.39 9.36 4.33
N SER A 37 8.30 9.50 3.01
CA SER A 37 7.06 9.81 2.30
C SER A 37 6.09 8.62 2.28
N LEU A 38 6.59 7.38 2.25
CA LEU A 38 5.77 6.18 2.44
C LEU A 38 5.19 6.11 3.86
N LEU A 39 5.97 6.45 4.90
CA LEU A 39 5.50 6.48 6.30
C LEU A 39 4.34 7.44 6.49
N THR A 40 4.48 8.66 5.98
CA THR A 40 3.45 9.70 6.14
C THR A 40 2.17 9.35 5.38
N LYS A 41 2.27 8.75 4.19
CA LYS A 41 1.11 8.36 3.39
C LYS A 41 0.43 7.08 3.89
N ALA A 42 1.20 6.11 4.39
CA ALA A 42 0.66 4.82 4.79
C ALA A 42 0.01 4.84 6.18
N ASN A 43 0.18 5.88 7.00
CA ASN A 43 -0.31 5.93 8.40
C ASN A 43 0.10 4.67 9.21
N LEU A 44 1.38 4.30 9.13
CA LEU A 44 1.97 3.15 9.82
C LEU A 44 3.14 3.62 10.69
N SER A 45 3.39 2.91 11.80
CA SER A 45 4.65 3.07 12.52
C SER A 45 5.84 2.59 11.69
N HIS A 46 7.02 3.13 11.98
CA HIS A 46 8.27 2.77 11.30
C HIS A 46 8.53 1.25 11.26
N SER A 47 8.37 0.58 12.40
CA SER A 47 8.60 -0.86 12.52
C SER A 47 7.63 -1.71 11.69
N ARG A 48 6.36 -1.28 11.56
CA ARG A 48 5.38 -1.97 10.74
C ARG A 48 5.65 -1.75 9.26
N LEU A 49 5.94 -0.51 8.86
CA LEU A 49 6.23 -0.20 7.47
C LEU A 49 7.47 -0.97 6.97
N SER A 50 8.55 -1.01 7.76
CA SER A 50 9.78 -1.72 7.34
C SER A 50 9.49 -3.17 6.97
N LYS A 51 8.69 -3.88 7.78
CA LYS A 51 8.30 -5.26 7.47
C LYS A 51 7.52 -5.39 6.17
N PHE A 52 6.61 -4.44 5.88
CA PHE A 52 5.90 -4.43 4.60
C PHE A 52 6.84 -4.14 3.44
N ILE A 53 7.74 -3.16 3.56
CA ILE A 53 8.73 -2.85 2.52
C ILE A 53 9.60 -4.08 2.23
N ASP A 54 10.12 -4.74 3.27
CA ASP A 54 10.96 -5.94 3.13
C ASP A 54 10.18 -7.07 2.44
N ASN A 55 8.93 -7.29 2.82
CA ASN A 55 8.07 -8.29 2.20
C ASN A 55 7.75 -7.96 0.73
N LEU A 56 7.41 -6.70 0.42
CA LEU A 56 7.03 -6.27 -0.93
C LEU A 56 8.23 -6.28 -1.88
N THR A 57 9.40 -5.88 -1.40
CA THR A 57 10.65 -5.95 -2.17
C THR A 57 11.13 -7.39 -2.33
N GLY A 58 11.10 -8.20 -1.27
CA GLY A 58 11.41 -9.63 -1.33
C GLY A 58 10.47 -10.42 -2.24
N ALA A 59 9.19 -10.03 -2.34
CA ALA A 59 8.22 -10.62 -3.26
C ALA A 59 8.33 -10.08 -4.71
N GLY A 60 9.19 -9.09 -4.95
CA GLY A 60 9.36 -8.45 -6.26
C GLY A 60 8.18 -7.59 -6.71
N LEU A 61 7.35 -7.11 -5.78
CA LEU A 61 6.24 -6.19 -6.06
C LEU A 61 6.70 -4.72 -6.13
N MET A 62 7.80 -4.41 -5.44
CA MET A 62 8.50 -3.13 -5.53
C MET A 62 10.00 -3.36 -5.67
N ASN A 63 10.71 -2.41 -6.26
CA ASN A 63 12.16 -2.38 -6.31
C ASN A 63 12.69 -1.15 -5.58
N ARG A 64 13.82 -1.31 -4.89
CA ARG A 64 14.59 -0.19 -4.37
C ARG A 64 15.51 0.33 -5.48
N ILE A 65 15.50 1.65 -5.69
CA ILE A 65 16.38 2.36 -6.61
C ILE A 65 17.06 3.51 -5.87
N GLU A 66 18.12 4.06 -6.47
CA GLU A 66 18.74 5.29 -6.01
C GLU A 66 18.29 6.45 -6.90
N PHE A 67 17.77 7.50 -6.28
CA PHE A 67 17.36 8.73 -6.95
C PHE A 67 17.70 9.92 -6.07
N ASP A 68 18.37 10.94 -6.63
CA ASP A 68 18.78 12.15 -5.88
C ASP A 68 19.59 11.82 -4.60
N GLY A 69 20.50 10.83 -4.70
CA GLY A 69 21.32 10.36 -3.56
C GLY A 69 20.52 9.71 -2.43
N LYS A 70 19.24 9.37 -2.67
CA LYS A 70 18.34 8.76 -1.69
C LYS A 70 17.84 7.42 -2.19
N ASN A 71 17.58 6.53 -1.24
CA ASN A 71 16.88 5.28 -1.52
C ASN A 71 15.39 5.57 -1.74
N THR A 72 14.90 5.31 -2.94
CA THR A 72 13.48 5.38 -3.28
C THR A 72 12.96 4.01 -3.74
N PHE A 73 11.65 3.85 -3.76
CA PHE A 73 10.98 2.63 -4.20
C PHE A 73 10.12 2.91 -5.42
N VAL A 74 10.18 2.01 -6.39
CA VAL A 74 9.33 2.02 -7.59
C VAL A 74 8.54 0.72 -7.67
N ILE A 75 7.31 0.81 -8.16
CA ILE A 75 6.48 -0.37 -8.38
C ILE A 75 7.04 -1.20 -9.55
N THR A 76 6.99 -2.51 -9.45
CA THR A 76 7.36 -3.39 -10.56
C THR A 76 6.14 -3.70 -11.45
N THR A 77 6.37 -4.29 -12.61
CA THR A 77 5.28 -4.84 -13.44
C THR A 77 4.43 -5.85 -12.64
N LYS A 78 5.07 -6.68 -11.81
CA LYS A 78 4.38 -7.63 -10.93
C LYS A 78 3.54 -6.92 -9.86
N GLY A 79 4.04 -5.81 -9.32
CA GLY A 79 3.28 -4.95 -8.39
C GLY A 79 2.03 -4.36 -9.02
N LYS A 80 2.12 -3.88 -10.27
CA LYS A 80 0.95 -3.38 -11.02
C LYS A 80 -0.10 -4.47 -11.26
N GLN A 81 0.35 -5.66 -11.66
CA GLN A 81 -0.53 -6.83 -11.81
C GLN A 81 -1.22 -7.24 -10.51
N TYR A 82 -0.53 -7.10 -9.38
CA TYR A 82 -1.14 -7.31 -8.07
C TYR A 82 -2.29 -6.32 -7.84
N LEU A 83 -2.10 -5.02 -8.10
CA LEU A 83 -3.15 -4.01 -7.95
C LEU A 83 -4.37 -4.30 -8.83
N GLU A 84 -4.14 -4.64 -10.11
CA GLU A 84 -5.24 -5.03 -11.01
C GLU A 84 -6.01 -6.26 -10.49
N THR A 85 -5.31 -7.23 -9.92
CA THR A 85 -5.91 -8.44 -9.36
C THR A 85 -6.67 -8.14 -8.08
N TYR A 86 -6.13 -7.25 -7.24
CA TYR A 86 -6.77 -6.78 -6.01
C TYR A 86 -8.13 -6.15 -6.33
N GLU A 87 -8.19 -5.24 -7.30
CA GLU A 87 -9.45 -4.58 -7.71
C GLU A 87 -10.50 -5.58 -8.20
N ARG A 88 -10.08 -6.60 -8.98
CA ARG A 88 -10.98 -7.69 -9.40
C ARG A 88 -11.49 -8.51 -8.22
N PHE A 89 -10.62 -8.80 -7.25
CA PHE A 89 -10.98 -9.55 -6.06
C PHE A 89 -11.93 -8.77 -5.15
N GLN A 90 -11.67 -7.47 -4.97
CA GLN A 90 -12.56 -6.55 -4.26
C GLN A 90 -13.94 -6.51 -4.92
N SER A 91 -14.00 -6.27 -6.23
CA SER A 91 -15.26 -6.24 -6.98
C SER A 91 -16.04 -7.55 -6.88
N LEU A 92 -15.33 -8.69 -6.86
CA LEU A 92 -15.94 -10.00 -6.66
C LEU A 92 -16.51 -10.14 -5.24
N ALA A 93 -15.75 -9.78 -4.21
CA ALA A 93 -16.21 -9.82 -2.81
C ALA A 93 -17.45 -8.92 -2.60
N ASP A 94 -17.42 -7.71 -3.15
CA ASP A 94 -18.53 -6.75 -3.11
C ASP A 94 -19.79 -7.35 -3.76
N SER A 95 -19.63 -8.09 -4.88
CA SER A 95 -20.75 -8.75 -5.57
C SER A 95 -21.44 -9.83 -4.72
N PHE A 96 -20.73 -10.36 -3.71
CA PHE A 96 -21.27 -11.30 -2.72
C PHE A 96 -21.68 -10.62 -1.40
N GLY A 97 -21.57 -9.29 -1.31
CA GLY A 97 -21.87 -8.53 -0.09
C GLY A 97 -20.83 -8.70 1.02
N LEU A 98 -19.58 -9.03 0.67
CA LEU A 98 -18.46 -9.16 1.60
C LEU A 98 -17.62 -7.88 1.59
N ASP A 99 -17.09 -7.50 2.75
CA ASP A 99 -16.13 -6.40 2.93
C ASP A 99 -14.73 -6.96 3.23
N LEU A 100 -13.68 -6.26 2.79
CA LEU A 100 -12.31 -6.79 2.60
C LEU A 100 -11.25 -5.90 3.26
#